data_AF-A0A7D5MHU5-F1
#
_entry.id   AF-A0A7D5MHU5-F1
#
_cell.length_a   1.000
_cell.length_b   1.000
_cell.length_c   1.000
_cell.angle_alpha   90.00
_cell.angle_beta   90.00
_cell.angle_gamma   90.00
#
_symmetry.space_group_name_H-M   'P 1'
#
loop_
_entity.id
_entity.type
_entity.pdbx_description
1 polymer ?
#
loop_
_entity_poly.entity_id
_entity_poly.type
_entity_poly.pdbx_seq_one_letter_code
_entity_poly.pdbx_strand_id
1 'polypeptide(L)'
;MNVLAYCDYSEFATWEGSFNTVMYPSGRGNDYEAFKNELIHKIKVKLEGQFPGFQEMVTGAYCSTALTYRDYLNVPQGSPYGIEKDFNNILSTFVSPKMTIPNLYQTGQNTDLHGVYGASISALLTLSQLEEGKDVFDEIQHFLSTEQG
;
A
#
# COMPACT_ATOMS: atom_id res chain seq x y z
N MET A 1 -2.66 4.13 18.05
CA MET A 1 -3.67 4.45 17.01
C MET A 1 -2.96 4.62 15.68
N ASN A 2 -3.51 4.10 14.59
CA ASN A 2 -2.98 4.29 13.24
C ASN A 2 -3.87 5.29 12.48
N VAL A 3 -3.25 6.24 11.80
CA VAL A 3 -3.94 7.26 11.01
C VAL A 3 -3.33 7.30 9.62
N LEU A 4 -4.20 7.22 8.62
CA LEU A 4 -3.84 7.43 7.22
C LEU A 4 -4.36 8.80 6.79
N ALA A 5 -3.50 9.58 6.14
CA ALA A 5 -3.83 10.91 5.65
C ALA A 5 -3.20 11.13 4.27
N TYR A 6 -3.89 11.88 3.44
CA TYR A 6 -3.40 12.27 2.13
C TYR A 6 -2.34 13.36 2.26
N CYS A 7 -1.27 13.23 1.47
CA CYS A 7 -0.18 14.19 1.35
C CYS A 7 0.33 14.09 -0.09
N ASP A 8 0.43 15.23 -0.77
CA ASP A 8 0.92 15.25 -2.14
C ASP A 8 2.40 14.83 -2.19
N TYR A 9 2.78 14.05 -3.20
CA TYR A 9 4.17 13.63 -3.36
C TYR A 9 5.12 14.82 -3.53
N SER A 10 4.65 15.94 -4.11
CA SER A 10 5.46 17.14 -4.32
C SER A 10 6.06 17.71 -3.03
N GLU A 11 5.42 17.49 -1.89
CA GLU A 11 5.92 17.90 -0.57
C GLU A 11 7.26 17.23 -0.22
N PHE A 12 7.58 16.11 -0.87
CA PHE A 12 8.80 15.34 -0.64
C PHE A 12 9.90 15.59 -1.67
N ALA A 13 9.68 16.47 -2.65
CA ALA A 13 10.60 16.70 -3.78
C ALA A 13 12.04 17.02 -3.35
N THR A 14 12.22 17.77 -2.26
CA THR A 14 13.53 18.10 -1.68
C THR A 14 14.39 16.87 -1.39
N TRP A 15 13.75 15.76 -0.99
CA TRP A 15 14.44 14.52 -0.62
C TRP A 15 14.23 13.39 -1.64
N GLU A 16 13.76 13.70 -2.85
CA GLU A 16 13.50 12.71 -3.89
C GLU A 16 14.75 11.89 -4.25
N GLY A 17 15.94 12.50 -4.26
CA GLY A 17 17.20 11.79 -4.53
C GLY A 17 17.73 10.90 -3.40
N SER A 18 17.08 10.91 -2.22
CA SER A 18 17.53 10.11 -1.06
C SER A 18 17.07 8.65 -1.17
N PHE A 19 17.66 7.74 -0.39
CA PHE A 19 17.19 6.36 -0.24
C PHE A 19 17.53 5.82 1.15
N ASN A 20 16.54 5.31 1.87
CA ASN A 20 16.69 4.87 3.25
C ASN A 20 15.83 3.63 3.55
N THR A 21 16.48 2.52 3.90
CA THR A 21 15.84 1.29 4.41
C THR A 21 16.62 0.75 5.60
N VAL A 22 16.08 -0.26 6.30
CA VAL A 22 16.83 -0.93 7.38
C VAL A 22 18.16 -1.53 6.91
N MET A 23 18.25 -1.96 5.64
CA MET A 23 19.47 -2.53 5.06
C MET A 23 20.46 -1.45 4.59
N TYR A 24 19.94 -0.28 4.22
CA TYR A 24 20.72 0.86 3.73
C TYR A 24 20.31 2.11 4.51
N PRO A 25 20.71 2.20 5.79
CA PRO A 25 20.33 3.32 6.63
C PRO A 25 21.02 4.59 6.13
N SER A 26 20.23 5.55 5.67
CA SER A 26 20.70 6.89 5.36
C SER A 26 19.72 7.92 5.94
N GLY A 27 20.26 8.90 6.65
CA GLY A 27 19.46 10.02 7.13
C GLY A 27 19.08 10.92 5.96
N ARG A 28 17.86 11.47 5.99
CA ARG A 28 17.42 12.53 5.07
C ARG A 28 17.70 13.95 5.60
N GLY A 29 18.43 14.05 6.71
CA GLY A 29 18.72 15.32 7.38
C GLY A 29 17.69 15.68 8.45
N ASN A 30 18.03 16.71 9.22
CA ASN A 30 17.19 17.23 10.32
C ASN A 30 15.94 17.95 9.80
N ASP A 31 16.03 18.53 8.61
CA ASP A 31 14.93 19.15 7.87
C ASP A 31 13.81 18.16 7.56
N TYR A 32 14.15 16.94 7.14
CA TYR A 32 13.16 15.88 6.90
C TYR A 32 12.46 15.42 8.18
N GLU A 33 13.21 15.26 9.27
CA GLU A 33 12.60 14.90 10.57
C GLU A 33 11.74 16.03 11.13
N ALA A 34 12.14 17.30 10.93
CA ALA A 34 11.31 18.46 11.27
C ALA A 34 10.01 18.45 10.47
N PHE A 35 10.07 18.17 9.16
CA PHE A 35 8.89 18.05 8.31
C PHE A 35 7.94 16.93 8.77
N LYS A 36 8.46 15.74 9.08
CA LYS A 36 7.65 14.64 9.64
C LYS A 36 6.97 15.03 10.96
N ASN A 37 7.67 15.76 11.83
CA ASN A 37 7.09 16.25 13.07
C ASN A 37 5.96 17.26 12.84
N GLU A 38 6.07 18.10 11.80
CA GLU A 38 4.98 18.98 11.39
C GLU A 38 3.74 18.19 10.94
N LEU A 39 3.91 17.15 10.12
CA LEU A 39 2.81 16.27 9.69
C LEU A 39 2.13 15.60 10.89
N ILE A 40 2.93 15.06 11.82
CA ILE A 40 2.42 14.46 13.06
C ILE A 40 1.63 15.49 13.87
N HIS A 41 2.14 16.73 13.99
CA HIS A 41 1.47 17.79 14.72
C HIS A 41 0.11 18.15 14.10
N LYS A 42 0.03 18.28 12.77
CA LYS A 42 -1.23 18.53 12.04
C LYS A 42 -2.28 17.45 12.36
N ILE A 43 -1.87 16.19 12.39
CA ILE A 43 -2.75 15.06 12.73
C ILE A 43 -3.19 15.11 14.20
N LYS A 44 -2.27 15.36 15.13
CA LYS A 44 -2.59 15.49 16.56
C LYS A 44 -3.62 16.58 16.83
N VAL A 45 -3.47 17.75 16.21
CA VAL A 45 -4.42 18.87 16.35
C VAL A 45 -5.81 18.48 15.83
N LYS A 46 -5.89 17.79 14.70
CA LYS A 46 -7.17 17.31 14.15
C LYS A 46 -7.85 16.25 15.02
N LEU A 47 -7.06 15.38 15.63
CA LEU A 47 -7.56 14.34 16.53
C LEU A 47 -8.01 14.91 17.87
N GLU A 48 -7.30 15.90 18.41
CA GLU A 48 -7.70 16.59 19.64
C GLU A 48 -9.11 17.19 19.52
N GLY A 49 -9.42 17.77 18.35
CA GLY A 49 -10.76 18.30 18.07
C GLY A 49 -11.86 17.23 18.00
N GLN A 50 -11.53 15.98 17.68
CA GLN A 50 -12.49 14.86 17.63
C GLN A 50 -12.53 14.05 18.93
N PHE A 51 -11.40 14.00 19.63
CA PHE A 51 -11.15 13.23 20.84
C PHE A 51 -10.43 14.15 21.85
N PRO A 52 -11.18 14.97 22.62
CA PRO A 52 -10.57 15.85 23.62
C PRO A 52 -9.72 15.09 24.63
N GLY A 53 -8.53 15.61 24.96
CA GLY A 53 -7.54 14.96 25.81
C GLY A 53 -6.66 13.95 25.07
N PHE A 54 -6.84 13.77 23.75
CA PHE A 54 -6.04 12.83 22.96
C PHE A 54 -4.54 13.08 23.06
N GLN A 55 -4.12 14.34 22.95
CA GLN A 55 -2.71 14.71 22.97
C GLN A 55 -2.01 14.36 24.28
N GLU A 56 -2.71 14.46 25.42
CA GLU A 56 -2.17 14.11 26.74
C GLU A 56 -1.92 12.59 26.88
N MET A 57 -2.65 11.78 26.10
CA MET A 57 -2.49 10.33 26.07
C MET A 57 -1.41 9.84 25.11
N VAL A 58 -0.81 10.72 24.29
CA VAL A 58 0.20 10.31 23.30
C VAL A 58 1.56 10.11 23.97
N THR A 59 2.00 8.85 24.06
CA THR A 59 3.34 8.48 24.57
C THR A 59 4.44 8.51 23.52
N GLY A 60 4.07 8.40 22.24
CA GLY A 60 4.99 8.40 21.11
C GLY A 60 4.27 8.57 19.78
N ALA A 61 4.96 9.09 18.79
CA ALA A 61 4.44 9.24 17.44
C ALA A 61 5.55 9.02 16.41
N TYR A 62 5.20 8.35 15.32
CA TYR A 62 6.07 8.11 14.18
C TYR A 62 5.25 8.26 12.91
N CYS A 63 5.88 8.71 11.83
CA CYS A 63 5.25 8.92 10.54
C CYS A 63 6.09 8.25 9.44
N SER A 64 5.45 7.35 8.70
CA SER A 64 5.96 6.90 7.40
C SER A 64 5.45 7.85 6.32
N THR A 65 6.26 8.09 5.29
CA THR A 65 5.94 9.00 4.20
C THR A 65 5.92 8.27 2.86
N ALA A 66 5.56 8.97 1.79
CA ALA A 66 5.70 8.46 0.43
C ALA A 66 7.12 7.95 0.13
N LEU A 67 8.16 8.65 0.61
CA LEU A 67 9.55 8.20 0.43
C LEU A 67 9.84 6.92 1.20
N THR A 68 9.21 6.70 2.36
CA THR A 68 9.31 5.42 3.08
C THR A 68 8.75 4.27 2.22
N TYR A 69 7.55 4.42 1.65
CA TYR A 69 6.95 3.38 0.81
C TYR A 69 7.76 3.14 -0.46
N ARG A 70 8.22 4.21 -1.12
CA ARG A 70 9.05 4.13 -2.32
C ARG A 70 10.31 3.29 -2.06
N ASP A 71 11.00 3.52 -0.96
CA ASP A 71 12.29 2.85 -0.70
C ASP A 71 12.12 1.37 -0.31
N TYR A 72 11.08 1.04 0.45
CA TYR A 72 10.85 -0.34 0.90
C TYR A 72 10.16 -1.20 -0.14
N LEU A 73 9.26 -0.63 -0.93
CA LEU A 73 8.39 -1.38 -1.85
C LEU A 73 8.76 -1.15 -3.32
N ASN A 74 9.71 -0.26 -3.60
CA ASN A 74 10.09 0.15 -4.95
C ASN A 74 8.88 0.61 -5.78
N VAL A 75 7.93 1.29 -5.13
CA VAL A 75 6.72 1.80 -5.78
C VAL A 75 6.93 3.24 -6.24
N PRO A 76 6.55 3.59 -7.48
CA PRO A 76 6.60 4.96 -7.97
C PRO A 76 5.87 5.91 -7.02
N GLN A 77 6.50 7.03 -6.69
CA GLN A 77 5.96 8.07 -5.82
C GLN A 77 5.45 7.59 -4.46
N GLY A 78 5.84 6.39 -4.00
CA GLY A 78 5.41 5.91 -2.70
C GLY A 78 3.94 5.51 -2.62
N SER A 79 3.26 5.22 -3.74
CA SER A 79 1.83 4.90 -3.73
C SER A 79 1.55 3.66 -2.83
N PRO A 80 0.74 3.82 -1.76
CA PRO A 80 0.45 2.72 -0.84
C PRO A 80 -0.57 1.72 -1.40
N TYR A 81 -1.33 2.10 -2.43
CA TYR A 81 -2.46 1.34 -2.97
C TYR A 81 -2.35 1.03 -4.46
N GLY A 82 -1.15 1.17 -5.03
CA GLY A 82 -0.90 0.81 -6.42
C GLY A 82 -1.39 1.83 -7.42
N ILE A 83 -1.79 1.35 -8.61
CA ILE A 83 -2.27 2.19 -9.70
C ILE A 83 -3.66 2.73 -9.36
N GLU A 84 -3.82 4.05 -9.46
CA GLU A 84 -5.12 4.70 -9.33
C GLU A 84 -6.07 4.22 -10.43
N LYS A 85 -7.26 3.74 -10.04
CA LYS A 85 -8.26 3.25 -11.00
C LYS A 85 -9.06 4.41 -11.57
N ASP A 86 -9.01 4.57 -12.89
CA ASP A 86 -9.81 5.57 -13.60
C ASP A 86 -11.09 4.93 -14.13
N PHE A 87 -12.23 5.36 -13.59
CA PHE A 87 -13.54 4.89 -14.01
C PHE A 87 -13.92 5.33 -15.43
N ASN A 88 -13.31 6.40 -15.95
CA ASN A 88 -13.52 6.84 -17.34
C ASN A 88 -12.72 5.99 -18.33
N ASN A 89 -11.64 5.36 -17.87
CA ASN A 89 -10.76 4.54 -18.69
C ASN A 89 -10.26 3.30 -17.95
N ILE A 90 -11.20 2.40 -17.64
CA ILE A 90 -10.97 1.18 -16.85
C ILE A 90 -9.83 0.33 -17.44
N LEU A 91 -9.79 0.18 -18.78
CA LEU A 91 -8.77 -0.63 -19.45
C LEU A 91 -7.36 -0.06 -19.31
N SER A 92 -7.20 1.26 -19.20
CA SER A 92 -5.88 1.88 -19.03
C SER A 92 -5.25 1.65 -17.66
N THR A 93 -6.09 1.33 -16.65
CA THR A 93 -5.67 1.12 -15.26
C THR A 93 -5.82 -0.34 -14.83
N PHE A 94 -6.18 -1.22 -15.77
CA PHE A 94 -6.25 -2.66 -15.58
C PHE A 94 -4.93 -3.32 -15.96
N VAL A 95 -4.43 -4.18 -15.08
CA VAL A 95 -3.23 -4.97 -15.33
C VAL A 95 -3.63 -6.45 -15.37
N SER A 96 -3.45 -7.07 -16.54
CA SER A 96 -3.83 -8.46 -16.74
C SER A 96 -2.98 -9.42 -15.89
N PRO A 97 -3.59 -10.36 -15.15
CA PRO A 97 -2.84 -11.41 -14.44
C PRO A 97 -2.05 -12.32 -15.38
N LYS A 98 -2.48 -12.47 -16.64
CA LYS A 98 -1.81 -13.28 -17.66
C LYS A 98 -1.24 -12.39 -18.76
N MET A 99 0.05 -12.54 -19.03
CA MET A 99 0.75 -11.80 -20.07
C MET A 99 0.79 -12.56 -21.40
N THR A 100 1.06 -11.83 -22.49
CA THR A 100 1.28 -12.43 -23.82
C THR A 100 2.55 -13.29 -23.87
N ILE A 101 3.53 -12.99 -23.00
CA ILE A 101 4.74 -13.79 -22.85
C ILE A 101 4.36 -15.11 -22.15
N PRO A 102 4.64 -16.27 -22.77
CA PRO A 102 4.34 -17.57 -22.17
C PRO A 102 4.99 -17.72 -20.79
N ASN A 103 4.25 -18.31 -19.86
CA ASN A 103 4.68 -18.59 -18.49
C ASN A 103 5.06 -17.34 -17.65
N LEU A 104 4.56 -16.15 -18.04
CA LEU A 104 4.69 -14.92 -17.27
C LEU A 104 3.32 -14.44 -16.77
N TYR A 105 3.23 -14.22 -15.46
CA TYR A 105 2.01 -13.84 -14.76
C TYR A 105 2.27 -12.66 -13.82
N GLN A 106 1.25 -11.86 -13.57
CA GLN A 106 1.30 -10.71 -12.65
C GLN A 106 0.33 -10.93 -11.49
N THR A 107 0.77 -10.58 -10.28
CA THR A 107 -0.05 -10.65 -9.07
C THR A 107 0.28 -9.49 -8.12
N GLY A 108 -0.51 -9.34 -7.06
CA GLY A 108 -0.38 -8.30 -6.06
C GLY A 108 -1.27 -7.07 -6.31
N GLN A 109 -1.08 -6.04 -5.48
CA GLN A 109 -2.00 -4.90 -5.35
C GLN A 109 -2.21 -4.05 -6.62
N ASN A 110 -1.36 -4.20 -7.64
CA ASN A 110 -1.44 -3.44 -8.89
C ASN A 110 -2.24 -4.17 -9.98
N THR A 111 -2.63 -5.43 -9.75
CA THR A 111 -3.23 -6.26 -10.79
C THR A 111 -4.69 -5.88 -11.00
N ASP A 112 -5.54 -6.22 -10.02
CA ASP A 112 -6.97 -5.99 -10.11
C ASP A 112 -7.52 -5.15 -8.95
N LEU A 113 -7.10 -5.47 -7.71
CA LEU A 113 -7.60 -4.82 -6.51
C LEU A 113 -6.46 -4.29 -5.64
N HIS A 114 -6.68 -3.11 -5.05
CA HIS A 114 -5.71 -2.43 -4.19
C HIS A 114 -5.71 -2.97 -2.75
N GLY A 115 -4.61 -2.71 -2.04
CA GLY A 115 -4.46 -3.03 -0.62
C GLY A 115 -4.22 -4.51 -0.33
N VAL A 116 -4.05 -4.84 0.95
CA VAL A 116 -3.67 -6.20 1.38
C VAL A 116 -4.70 -7.26 0.96
N TYR A 117 -5.99 -6.97 1.09
CA TYR A 117 -7.06 -7.87 0.65
C TYR A 117 -7.08 -7.99 -0.88
N GLY A 118 -6.88 -6.88 -1.59
CA GLY A 118 -6.82 -6.87 -3.04
C GLY A 118 -5.64 -7.67 -3.58
N ALA A 119 -4.49 -7.63 -2.91
CA ALA A 119 -3.34 -8.46 -3.25
C ALA A 119 -3.64 -9.97 -3.09
N SER A 120 -4.32 -10.37 -2.01
CA SER A 120 -4.73 -11.77 -1.80
C SER A 120 -5.72 -12.25 -2.86
N ILE A 121 -6.73 -11.44 -3.19
CA ILE A 121 -7.69 -11.77 -4.26
C ILE A 121 -6.99 -11.82 -5.62
N SER A 122 -6.08 -10.87 -5.90
CA SER A 122 -5.29 -10.86 -7.13
C SER A 122 -4.43 -12.12 -7.25
N ALA A 123 -3.94 -12.69 -6.15
CA ALA A 123 -3.25 -13.97 -6.16
C ALA A 123 -4.17 -15.12 -6.60
N LEU A 124 -5.40 -15.19 -6.10
CA LEU A 124 -6.39 -16.18 -6.55
C LEU A 124 -6.73 -16.00 -8.04
N LEU A 125 -6.91 -14.76 -8.50
CA LEU A 125 -7.16 -14.45 -9.92
C LEU A 125 -5.98 -14.86 -10.81
N THR A 126 -4.75 -14.76 -10.29
CA THR A 126 -3.55 -15.20 -11.01
C THR A 126 -3.49 -16.72 -11.06
N LEU A 127 -3.77 -17.40 -9.95
CA LEU A 127 -3.84 -18.86 -9.88
C LEU A 127 -4.90 -19.41 -10.84
N SER A 128 -6.01 -18.70 -11.05
CA SER A 128 -7.04 -19.13 -12.00
C SER A 128 -6.55 -19.15 -13.47
N GLN A 129 -5.38 -18.54 -13.76
CA GLN A 129 -4.74 -18.57 -15.07
C GLN A 129 -3.72 -19.72 -15.22
N LEU A 130 -3.49 -20.48 -14.15
CA LEU A 130 -2.57 -21.60 -14.03
C LEU A 130 -3.35 -22.91 -13.91
N GLU A 131 -2.77 -24.00 -14.38
CA GLU A 131 -3.40 -25.32 -14.27
C GLU A 131 -3.36 -25.82 -12.81
N GLU A 132 -2.27 -25.54 -12.11
CA GLU A 132 -2.05 -25.83 -10.69
C GLU A 132 -3.02 -25.08 -9.77
N GLY A 133 -3.65 -24.01 -10.26
CA GLY A 133 -4.67 -23.30 -9.50
C GLY A 133 -5.95 -24.10 -9.30
N LYS A 134 -6.24 -25.09 -10.16
CA LYS A 134 -7.49 -25.88 -10.09
C LYS A 134 -7.67 -26.55 -8.73
N ASP A 135 -6.61 -27.18 -8.21
CA ASP A 135 -6.64 -27.89 -6.94
C ASP A 135 -6.99 -26.96 -5.77
N VAL A 136 -6.46 -25.72 -5.79
CA VAL A 136 -6.76 -24.69 -4.79
C VAL A 136 -8.24 -24.26 -4.85
N PHE A 137 -8.79 -24.09 -6.05
CA PHE A 137 -10.21 -23.75 -6.19
C PHE A 137 -11.13 -24.89 -5.78
N ASP A 138 -10.76 -26.13 -6.06
CA ASP A 138 -11.52 -27.31 -5.63
C ASP A 138 -11.53 -27.43 -4.10
N GLU A 139 -10.41 -27.16 -3.43
CA GLU A 139 -10.32 -27.12 -1.96
C GLU A 139 -11.20 -26.01 -1.36
N ILE A 140 -11.14 -24.81 -1.93
CA ILE A 140 -12.01 -23.69 -1.52
C ILE A 140 -13.48 -24.07 -1.67
N GLN A 141 -13.86 -24.67 -2.79
CA GLN A 141 -15.24 -25.08 -3.04
C GLN A 141 -15.69 -26.17 -2.06
N HIS A 142 -14.82 -27.13 -1.74
CA HIS A 142 -15.07 -28.15 -0.74
C HIS A 142 -15.32 -27.54 0.65
N PHE A 143 -14.44 -26.64 1.09
CA PHE A 143 -14.59 -25.93 2.37
C PHE A 143 -15.93 -25.19 2.47
N LEU A 144 -16.29 -24.44 1.43
CA LEU A 144 -17.56 -23.70 1.38
C LEU A 144 -18.78 -24.62 1.44
N SER A 145 -18.69 -25.82 0.87
CA SER A 145 -19.76 -26.81 0.91
C SER A 145 -19.92 -27.48 2.29
N THR A 146 -18.84 -27.56 3.08
CA THR A 146 -18.85 -28.19 4.41
C THR A 146 -19.27 -27.25 5.55
N GLU A 147 -19.06 -25.93 5.42
CA GLU A 147 -19.48 -24.96 6.45
C GLU A 147 -20.92 -24.46 6.31
N GLN A 148 -21.59 -24.74 5.18
CA GLN A 148 -22.99 -24.39 4.95
C GLN A 148 -24.00 -25.48 5.36
N GLY A 149 -23.55 -26.57 6.00
CA GLY A 149 -24.39 -27.66 6.54
C GLY A 149 -24.31 -27.74 8.06
#